data_AF-A0A8H4YDT5-F1
#
_entry.id   AF-A0A8H4YDT5-F1
#
_cell.length_a   1.000
_cell.length_b   1.000
_cell.length_c   1.000
_cell.angle_alpha   90.00
_cell.angle_beta   90.00
_cell.angle_gamma   90.00
#
_symmetry.space_group_name_H-M   'P 1'
#
loop_
_entity.id
_entity.type
_entity.pdbx_description
1 polymer ?
#
loop_
_entity_poly.entity_id
_entity_poly.type
_entity_poly.pdbx_seq_one_letter_code
_entity_poly.pdbx_strand_id
1 'polypeptide(L)'
;MLVSGDSKNLSPGLPGDNFPQPDGLIEIRNLSPVFAVDVSSSTKGRILEQEKKSVSFVTSKLEPSTLIEQSYILPWDSQPYNPISSDQVETLQNGCGTNPLGIVDDSLCREHLEQASIWFLMTDGAIKEPCVNAFANKIAEKRLHGTPAVLIVFGNRSCPPSQCNISAGMSVFAASPHYVFLFHDVWSQELFILQAKGSFASLLPKGSYFKSFGSGTRWSDLGQTTYAKLMSVRVASPIQLLKDEVALPNGKIFDMTSIYNDSISQQERMQLMSSYSALDTILVVAETRGESFLVKLWIESLRRSI
;
A
#
# COMPACT_ATOMS: atom_id res chain seq x y z
N MET A 1 3.68 0.03 35.16
CA MET A 1 4.54 -1.10 34.74
C MET A 1 4.48 -1.10 33.22
N LEU A 2 5.52 -0.55 32.59
CA LEU A 2 5.61 -0.29 31.16
C LEU A 2 5.93 -1.60 30.44
N VAL A 3 5.09 -2.00 29.47
CA VAL A 3 5.47 -3.01 28.47
C VAL A 3 5.78 -2.23 27.21
N SER A 4 7.08 -2.01 26.98
CA SER A 4 7.63 -1.58 25.70
C SER A 4 7.34 -2.67 24.67
N GLY A 5 6.48 -2.36 23.70
CA GLY A 5 6.31 -3.20 22.52
C GLY A 5 7.54 -3.03 21.62
N ASP A 6 8.50 -3.93 21.77
CA ASP A 6 9.59 -4.08 20.80
C ASP A 6 9.00 -4.32 19.41
N SER A 7 9.29 -3.40 18.48
CA SER A 7 9.11 -3.62 17.05
C SER A 7 9.97 -4.82 16.63
N LYS A 8 9.35 -6.00 16.57
CA LYS A 8 10.03 -7.25 16.22
C LYS A 8 10.30 -7.30 14.72
N ASN A 9 11.59 -7.39 14.40
CA ASN A 9 12.22 -7.69 13.11
C ASN A 9 11.33 -8.46 12.13
N LEU A 10 10.82 -7.76 11.11
CA LEU A 10 10.43 -8.35 9.84
C LEU A 10 11.70 -8.73 9.07
N SER A 11 11.68 -9.89 8.41
CA SER A 11 12.87 -10.44 7.76
C SER A 11 13.17 -9.70 6.45
N PRO A 12 14.43 -9.37 6.16
CA PRO A 12 14.79 -8.78 4.88
C PRO A 12 14.53 -9.76 3.72
N GLY A 13 13.79 -9.33 2.70
CA GLY A 13 13.60 -10.10 1.48
C GLY A 13 14.94 -10.45 0.82
N LEU A 14 15.21 -11.74 0.63
CA LEU A 14 16.44 -12.25 0.00
C LEU A 14 16.38 -12.13 -1.54
N PRO A 15 17.53 -12.08 -2.23
CA PRO A 15 17.58 -12.01 -3.68
C PRO A 15 17.40 -13.42 -4.28
N GLY A 16 16.53 -13.58 -5.30
CA GLY A 16 16.57 -14.79 -6.10
C GLY A 16 15.31 -15.25 -6.82
N ASP A 17 14.14 -14.64 -6.59
CA ASP A 17 12.97 -15.02 -7.37
C ASP A 17 13.00 -14.22 -8.69
N ASN A 18 13.57 -14.82 -9.74
CA ASN A 18 13.29 -14.41 -11.11
C ASN A 18 11.82 -14.71 -11.37
N PHE A 19 10.96 -13.77 -10.99
CA PHE A 19 9.53 -13.88 -11.18
C PHE A 19 9.24 -13.96 -12.69
N PRO A 20 8.41 -14.91 -13.14
CA PRO A 20 7.83 -14.79 -14.46
C PRO A 20 7.10 -13.44 -14.51
N GLN A 21 7.58 -12.53 -15.35
CA GLN A 21 6.85 -11.28 -15.59
C GLN A 21 5.51 -11.69 -16.19
N PRO A 22 4.37 -11.29 -15.61
CA PRO A 22 3.10 -11.54 -16.25
C PRO A 22 3.14 -10.89 -17.64
N ASP A 23 2.71 -11.63 -18.66
CA ASP A 23 2.42 -11.03 -19.95
C ASP A 23 1.44 -9.86 -19.73
N GLY A 24 1.74 -8.67 -20.27
CA GLY A 24 0.84 -7.52 -20.19
C GLY A 24 1.06 -6.54 -19.04
N LEU A 25 2.30 -6.36 -18.54
CA LEU A 25 2.60 -5.23 -17.64
C LEU A 25 2.42 -3.88 -18.35
N ILE A 26 1.76 -2.93 -17.69
CA ILE A 26 1.47 -1.59 -18.21
C ILE A 26 2.17 -0.55 -17.34
N GLU A 27 2.78 0.46 -17.96
CA GLU A 27 3.36 1.59 -17.23
C GLU A 27 2.28 2.40 -16.53
N ILE A 28 2.55 2.91 -15.31
CA ILE A 28 1.57 3.68 -14.54
C ILE A 28 1.05 4.89 -15.32
N ARG A 29 1.88 5.53 -16.17
CA ARG A 29 1.44 6.60 -17.07
C ARG A 29 0.32 6.21 -18.03
N ASN A 30 0.16 4.92 -18.32
CA ASN A 30 -0.86 4.40 -19.23
C ASN A 30 -2.06 3.79 -18.49
N LEU A 31 -2.23 4.10 -17.21
CA LEU A 31 -3.34 3.63 -16.36
C LEU A 31 -4.23 4.80 -15.93
N SER A 32 -5.49 4.51 -15.62
CA SER A 32 -6.41 5.46 -14.98
C SER A 32 -6.27 5.41 -13.46
N PRO A 33 -5.60 6.39 -12.82
CA PRO A 33 -5.50 6.47 -11.37
C PRO A 33 -6.79 6.97 -10.72
N VAL A 34 -7.02 6.47 -9.50
CA VAL A 34 -7.93 7.10 -8.54
C VAL A 34 -7.13 7.57 -7.33
N PHE A 35 -7.33 8.84 -6.96
CA PHE A 35 -6.60 9.51 -5.88
C PHE A 35 -7.50 9.68 -4.65
N ALA A 36 -7.30 8.88 -3.61
CA ALA A 36 -7.88 9.12 -2.29
C ALA A 36 -7.05 10.18 -1.55
N VAL A 37 -7.54 11.43 -1.50
CA VAL A 37 -6.83 12.57 -0.93
C VAL A 37 -7.41 12.97 0.42
N ASP A 38 -6.57 12.91 1.45
CA ASP A 38 -6.90 13.34 2.81
C ASP A 38 -7.01 14.87 2.85
N VAL A 39 -8.23 15.36 2.97
CA VAL A 39 -8.50 16.79 3.11
C VAL A 39 -8.71 17.18 4.57
N SER A 40 -8.34 16.36 5.54
CA SER A 40 -8.52 16.68 6.95
C SER A 40 -7.83 17.98 7.39
N SER A 41 -8.15 18.45 8.60
CA SER A 41 -7.60 19.71 9.11
C SER A 41 -6.09 19.68 9.32
N SER A 42 -5.50 18.48 9.51
CA SER A 42 -4.05 18.32 9.68
C SER A 42 -3.28 18.45 8.37
N THR A 43 -3.92 18.26 7.22
CA THR A 43 -3.32 18.51 5.90
C THR A 43 -3.36 19.99 5.49
N LYS A 44 -3.94 20.88 6.32
CA LYS A 44 -4.10 22.30 5.98
C LYS A 44 -2.78 22.99 5.64
N GLY A 45 -2.82 23.79 4.57
CA GLY A 45 -1.69 24.59 4.10
C GLY A 45 -0.77 23.75 3.22
N ARG A 46 0.52 23.70 3.57
CA ARG A 46 1.56 23.16 2.68
C ARG A 46 1.37 21.68 2.33
N ILE A 47 0.81 20.88 3.22
CA ILE A 47 0.58 19.45 2.96
C ILE A 47 -0.42 19.30 1.82
N LEU A 48 -1.63 19.86 1.94
CA LEU A 48 -2.65 19.82 0.89
C LEU A 48 -2.16 20.49 -0.40
N GLU A 49 -1.37 21.57 -0.32
CA GLU A 49 -0.74 22.17 -1.51
C GLU A 49 0.20 21.19 -2.24
N GLN A 50 0.97 20.37 -1.51
CA GLN A 50 1.86 19.37 -2.11
C GLN A 50 1.10 18.14 -2.59
N GLU A 51 0.01 17.75 -1.92
CA GLU A 51 -0.91 16.71 -2.40
C GLU A 51 -1.50 17.11 -3.75
N LYS A 52 -2.06 18.33 -3.85
CA LYS A 52 -2.59 18.89 -5.10
C LYS A 52 -1.54 18.87 -6.21
N LYS A 53 -0.35 19.40 -5.96
CA LYS A 53 0.76 19.41 -6.92
C LYS A 53 1.17 18.02 -7.37
N SER A 54 1.14 17.04 -6.46
CA SER A 54 1.49 15.66 -6.78
C SER A 54 0.43 15.01 -7.66
N VAL A 55 -0.86 15.22 -7.39
CA VAL A 55 -1.96 14.80 -8.27
C VAL A 55 -1.80 15.45 -9.65
N SER A 56 -1.63 16.78 -9.72
CA SER A 56 -1.41 17.50 -10.99
C SER A 56 -0.19 16.98 -11.76
N PHE A 57 0.90 16.64 -11.05
CA PHE A 57 2.08 16.06 -11.69
C PHE A 57 1.76 14.70 -12.30
N VAL A 58 1.15 13.79 -11.53
CA VAL A 58 0.79 12.44 -11.99
C VAL A 58 -0.14 12.53 -13.19
N THR A 59 -1.20 13.34 -13.12
CA THR A 59 -2.17 13.51 -14.22
C THR A 59 -1.54 14.12 -15.47
N SER A 60 -0.61 15.07 -15.32
CA SER A 60 0.13 15.66 -16.44
C SER A 60 1.05 14.69 -17.19
N LYS A 61 1.30 13.50 -16.62
CA LYS A 61 2.14 12.46 -17.20
C LYS A 61 1.35 11.31 -17.79
N LEU A 62 0.02 11.34 -17.73
CA LEU A 62 -0.81 10.28 -18.27
C LEU A 62 -0.85 10.29 -19.80
N GLU A 63 -0.79 9.11 -20.40
CA GLU A 63 -0.80 8.88 -21.85
C GLU A 63 -1.70 7.66 -22.18
N PRO A 64 -2.71 7.78 -23.05
CA PRO A 64 -3.18 8.99 -23.74
C PRO A 64 -3.89 9.98 -22.81
N SER A 65 -4.06 11.22 -23.27
CA SER A 65 -4.71 12.31 -22.50
C SER A 65 -6.15 11.99 -22.07
N THR A 66 -6.83 11.07 -22.75
CA THR A 66 -8.16 10.58 -22.36
C THR A 66 -8.18 9.91 -20.98
N LEU A 67 -7.03 9.45 -20.48
CA LEU A 67 -6.92 8.90 -19.12
C LEU A 67 -7.14 9.97 -18.05
N ILE A 68 -6.91 11.26 -18.34
CA ILE A 68 -7.16 12.36 -17.41
C ILE A 68 -8.67 12.45 -17.08
N GLU A 69 -9.51 12.31 -18.11
CA GLU A 69 -10.97 12.31 -17.97
C GLU A 69 -11.50 11.07 -17.24
N GLN A 70 -10.70 10.00 -17.20
CA GLN A 70 -10.99 8.75 -16.49
C GLN A 70 -10.35 8.69 -15.09
N SER A 71 -9.67 9.76 -14.68
CA SER A 71 -8.98 9.85 -13.40
C SER A 71 -9.79 10.70 -12.42
N TYR A 72 -10.00 10.17 -11.22
CA TYR A 72 -10.85 10.79 -10.21
C TYR A 72 -10.11 11.02 -8.90
N ILE A 73 -10.51 12.06 -8.19
CA ILE A 73 -10.10 12.33 -6.81
C ILE A 73 -11.29 11.99 -5.91
N LEU A 74 -11.01 11.25 -4.84
CA LEU A 74 -11.92 10.93 -3.74
C LEU A 74 -11.43 11.71 -2.52
N PRO A 75 -11.93 12.93 -2.29
CA PRO A 75 -11.56 13.71 -1.11
C PRO A 75 -12.18 13.07 0.12
N TRP A 76 -11.43 12.99 1.22
CA TRP A 76 -11.94 12.43 2.46
C TRP A 76 -11.38 13.12 3.70
N ASP A 77 -12.21 13.22 4.73
CA ASP A 77 -11.85 13.66 6.08
C ASP A 77 -12.43 12.67 7.10
N SER A 78 -13.22 13.10 8.08
CA SER A 78 -14.11 12.20 8.85
C SER A 78 -15.18 11.49 8.02
N GLN A 79 -15.49 11.97 6.82
CA GLN A 79 -16.47 11.46 5.87
C GLN A 79 -15.89 11.50 4.44
N PRO A 80 -16.45 10.72 3.49
CA PRO A 80 -16.13 10.88 2.08
C PRO A 80 -16.87 12.09 1.52
N TYR A 81 -16.21 12.81 0.60
CA TYR A 81 -16.86 13.78 -0.27
C TYR A 81 -17.22 13.15 -1.61
N ASN A 82 -18.04 13.83 -2.40
CA ASN A 82 -18.33 13.38 -3.76
C ASN A 82 -17.03 13.28 -4.57
N PRO A 83 -16.86 12.21 -5.38
CA PRO A 83 -15.79 12.11 -6.35
C PRO A 83 -15.77 13.34 -7.26
N ILE A 84 -14.57 13.87 -7.53
CA ILE A 84 -14.36 14.95 -8.49
C ILE A 84 -13.37 14.51 -9.56
N SER A 85 -13.44 15.13 -10.74
CA SER A 85 -12.46 14.85 -11.80
C SER A 85 -11.07 15.36 -11.39
N SER A 86 -10.03 14.67 -11.84
CA SER A 86 -8.66 14.98 -11.45
C SER A 86 -8.15 16.36 -11.92
N ASP A 87 -8.77 16.94 -12.95
CA ASP A 87 -8.53 18.32 -13.40
C ASP A 87 -9.10 19.38 -12.43
N GLN A 88 -10.01 18.99 -11.53
CA GLN A 88 -10.59 19.85 -10.50
C GLN A 88 -9.80 19.86 -9.19
N VAL A 89 -8.58 19.33 -9.17
CA VAL A 89 -7.72 19.23 -7.98
C VAL A 89 -7.56 20.54 -7.19
N GLU A 90 -7.55 21.69 -7.87
CA GLU A 90 -7.43 23.00 -7.21
C GLU A 90 -8.64 23.33 -6.33
N THR A 91 -9.79 22.71 -6.60
CA THR A 91 -11.03 22.93 -5.84
C THR A 91 -11.05 22.23 -4.48
N LEU A 92 -10.10 21.33 -4.18
CA LEU A 92 -10.05 20.67 -2.87
C LEU A 92 -9.90 21.69 -1.75
N GLN A 93 -10.70 21.51 -0.70
CA GLN A 93 -10.71 22.35 0.49
C GLN A 93 -10.56 21.46 1.72
N ASN A 94 -9.94 22.00 2.77
CA ASN A 94 -9.80 21.27 4.01
C ASN A 94 -11.16 21.05 4.71
N GLY A 95 -11.37 19.84 5.20
CA GLY A 95 -12.44 19.42 6.09
C GLY A 95 -11.96 19.20 7.53
N CYS A 96 -12.72 18.39 8.28
CA CYS A 96 -12.53 18.15 9.71
C CYS A 96 -12.51 16.64 10.02
N GLY A 97 -11.55 16.23 10.86
CA GLY A 97 -11.38 14.83 11.29
C GLY A 97 -10.76 13.93 10.21
N THR A 98 -10.53 12.67 10.56
CA THR A 98 -9.79 11.72 9.72
C THR A 98 -10.38 10.32 9.87
N ASN A 99 -11.03 9.81 8.83
CA ASN A 99 -11.59 8.47 8.77
C ASN A 99 -11.57 7.92 7.33
N PRO A 100 -10.51 7.17 6.96
CA PRO A 100 -10.37 6.63 5.61
C PRO A 100 -11.42 5.54 5.27
N LEU A 101 -12.17 5.01 6.25
CA LEU A 101 -13.24 4.04 5.95
C LEU A 101 -14.34 4.63 5.07
N GLY A 102 -14.56 5.95 5.16
CA GLY A 102 -15.60 6.64 4.42
C GLY A 102 -15.57 6.34 2.92
N ILE A 103 -14.39 6.40 2.29
CA ILE A 103 -14.25 6.21 0.84
C ILE A 103 -14.54 4.78 0.37
N VAL A 104 -14.47 3.78 1.25
CA VAL A 104 -14.76 2.39 0.91
C VAL A 104 -16.22 2.03 1.23
N ASP A 105 -16.81 2.66 2.25
CA ASP A 105 -18.22 2.45 2.62
C ASP A 105 -19.19 3.19 1.69
N ASP A 106 -18.85 4.41 1.27
CA ASP A 106 -19.64 5.16 0.31
C ASP A 106 -19.70 4.46 -1.05
N SER A 107 -20.90 4.38 -1.64
CA SER A 107 -21.10 3.63 -2.89
C SER A 107 -20.47 4.30 -4.10
N LEU A 108 -20.49 5.64 -4.17
CA LEU A 108 -19.95 6.38 -5.31
C LEU A 108 -18.42 6.33 -5.30
N CYS A 109 -17.80 6.58 -4.14
CA CYS A 109 -16.36 6.45 -3.98
C CYS A 109 -15.90 5.01 -4.26
N ARG A 110 -16.62 4.02 -3.75
CA ARG A 110 -16.28 2.61 -3.97
C ARG A 110 -16.38 2.21 -5.44
N GLU A 111 -17.35 2.70 -6.20
CA GLU A 111 -17.45 2.41 -7.63
C GLU A 111 -16.19 2.86 -8.39
N HIS A 112 -15.69 4.07 -8.11
CA HIS A 112 -14.43 4.54 -8.70
C HIS A 112 -13.24 3.69 -8.25
N LEU A 113 -13.18 3.30 -6.98
CA LEU A 113 -12.13 2.43 -6.45
C LEU A 113 -12.13 1.04 -7.12
N GLU A 114 -13.30 0.46 -7.38
CA GLU A 114 -13.48 -0.83 -8.07
C GLU A 114 -13.05 -0.77 -9.54
N GLN A 115 -13.25 0.38 -10.21
CA GLN A 115 -12.90 0.58 -11.62
C GLN A 115 -11.45 1.07 -11.82
N ALA A 116 -10.78 1.48 -10.75
CA ALA A 116 -9.44 2.05 -10.82
C ALA A 116 -8.40 1.01 -11.27
N SER A 117 -7.52 1.42 -12.18
CA SER A 117 -6.38 0.58 -12.58
C SER A 117 -5.23 0.63 -11.57
N ILE A 118 -5.16 1.72 -10.80
CA ILE A 118 -4.18 1.94 -9.74
C ILE A 118 -4.73 2.94 -8.72
N TRP A 119 -4.42 2.73 -7.46
CA TRP A 119 -4.83 3.62 -6.38
C TRP A 119 -3.68 4.49 -5.90
N PHE A 120 -4.00 5.74 -5.57
CA PHE A 120 -3.13 6.63 -4.83
C PHE A 120 -3.83 7.02 -3.53
N LEU A 121 -3.29 6.59 -2.39
CA LEU A 121 -3.72 7.08 -1.08
C LEU A 121 -2.74 8.17 -0.63
N MET A 122 -3.26 9.36 -0.34
CA MET A 122 -2.48 10.55 -0.01
C MET A 122 -2.97 11.07 1.35
N THR A 123 -2.06 11.20 2.30
CA THR A 123 -2.36 11.59 3.69
C THR A 123 -1.12 12.19 4.35
N ASP A 124 -1.28 12.81 5.52
CA ASP A 124 -0.16 13.19 6.39
C ASP A 124 0.24 12.08 7.40
N GLY A 125 -0.47 10.95 7.37
CA GLY A 125 -0.23 9.80 8.23
C GLY A 125 -0.99 9.84 9.56
N ALA A 126 -1.85 10.83 9.80
CA ALA A 126 -2.63 10.95 11.04
C ALA A 126 -3.82 9.97 11.14
N ILE A 127 -3.65 8.71 10.72
CA ILE A 127 -4.66 7.66 10.83
C ILE A 127 -4.37 6.81 12.08
N LYS A 128 -5.33 6.76 13.01
CA LYS A 128 -5.18 5.96 14.23
C LYS A 128 -5.14 4.47 13.91
N GLU A 129 -4.31 3.71 14.62
CA GLU A 129 -4.09 2.26 14.38
C GLU A 129 -5.39 1.41 14.32
N PRO A 130 -6.40 1.60 15.19
CA PRO A 130 -7.66 0.87 15.04
C PRO A 130 -8.37 1.16 13.71
N CYS A 131 -8.28 2.38 13.20
CA CYS A 131 -8.82 2.76 11.90
C CYS A 131 -8.03 2.13 10.74
N VAL A 132 -6.71 1.95 10.91
CA VAL A 132 -5.84 1.30 9.92
C VAL A 132 -6.25 -0.15 9.71
N ASN A 133 -6.41 -0.92 10.80
CA ASN A 133 -6.81 -2.33 10.70
C ASN A 133 -8.24 -2.47 10.16
N ALA A 134 -9.16 -1.64 10.64
CA ALA A 134 -10.52 -1.61 10.10
C ALA A 134 -10.51 -1.31 8.59
N PHE A 135 -9.69 -0.36 8.15
CA PHE A 135 -9.58 0.02 6.75
C PHE A 135 -8.97 -1.09 5.89
N ALA A 136 -7.87 -1.72 6.32
CA ALA A 136 -7.28 -2.86 5.63
C ALA A 136 -8.27 -4.04 5.50
N ASN A 137 -8.99 -4.37 6.57
CA ASN A 137 -10.03 -5.39 6.55
C ASN A 137 -11.16 -5.03 5.59
N LYS A 138 -11.56 -3.76 5.57
CA LYS A 138 -12.64 -3.29 4.70
C LYS A 138 -12.26 -3.33 3.22
N ILE A 139 -11.02 -2.98 2.87
CA ILE A 139 -10.47 -3.14 1.51
C ILE A 139 -10.59 -4.60 1.09
N ALA A 140 -10.21 -5.55 1.95
CA ALA A 140 -10.36 -6.98 1.67
C ALA A 140 -11.82 -7.43 1.53
N GLU A 141 -12.70 -6.98 2.44
CA GLU A 141 -14.14 -7.27 2.38
C GLU A 141 -14.80 -6.78 1.09
N LYS A 142 -14.39 -5.61 0.60
CA LYS A 142 -14.84 -5.04 -0.67
C LYS A 142 -14.05 -5.54 -1.88
N ARG A 143 -13.10 -6.47 -1.68
CA ARG A 143 -12.30 -7.12 -2.74
C ARG A 143 -11.45 -6.15 -3.55
N LEU A 144 -10.94 -5.12 -2.90
CA LEU A 144 -10.17 -4.05 -3.51
C LEU A 144 -8.65 -4.25 -3.37
N HIS A 145 -8.23 -5.24 -2.58
CA HIS A 145 -6.83 -5.52 -2.27
C HIS A 145 -6.05 -6.14 -3.43
N GLY A 146 -6.69 -6.50 -4.55
CA GLY A 146 -6.00 -6.95 -5.75
C GLY A 146 -5.52 -5.82 -6.68
N THR A 147 -5.87 -4.56 -6.38
CA THR A 147 -5.46 -3.40 -7.16
C THR A 147 -4.07 -2.92 -6.76
N PRO A 148 -3.19 -2.56 -7.73
CA PRO A 148 -1.92 -1.91 -7.42
C PRO A 148 -2.13 -0.59 -6.68
N ALA A 149 -1.29 -0.29 -5.68
CA ALA A 149 -1.49 0.87 -4.82
C ALA A 149 -0.20 1.65 -4.54
N VAL A 150 -0.33 2.97 -4.51
CA VAL A 150 0.69 3.92 -4.09
C VAL A 150 0.17 4.63 -2.85
N LEU A 151 0.86 4.48 -1.72
CA LEU A 151 0.60 5.29 -0.55
C LEU A 151 1.68 6.36 -0.43
N ILE A 152 1.27 7.61 -0.23
CA ILE A 152 2.17 8.73 -0.01
C ILE A 152 1.78 9.41 1.31
N VAL A 153 2.71 9.40 2.26
CA VAL A 153 2.61 10.21 3.48
C VAL A 153 3.36 11.52 3.26
N PHE A 154 2.64 12.64 3.36
CA PHE A 154 3.17 13.99 3.24
C PHE A 154 3.52 14.53 4.62
N GLY A 155 4.78 14.91 4.80
CA GLY A 155 5.23 15.35 6.11
C GLY A 155 6.52 16.11 6.07
N ASN A 156 7.14 16.20 7.24
CA ASN A 156 8.36 16.94 7.50
C ASN A 156 9.37 15.99 8.16
N ARG A 157 10.62 16.03 7.70
CA ARG A 157 11.73 15.20 8.21
C ARG A 157 12.40 15.69 9.49
N SER A 158 11.77 16.62 10.23
CA SER A 158 12.28 17.07 11.54
C SER A 158 12.44 15.92 12.55
N CYS A 159 11.70 14.83 12.39
CA CYS A 159 11.82 13.64 13.21
C CYS A 159 12.38 12.46 12.39
N PRO A 160 13.00 11.46 13.04
CA PRO A 160 13.37 10.21 12.39
C PRO A 160 12.15 9.50 11.77
N PRO A 161 12.33 8.68 10.70
CA PRO A 161 11.26 7.92 10.07
C PRO A 161 10.37 7.17 11.08
N SER A 162 10.96 6.50 12.07
CA SER A 162 10.22 5.73 13.07
C SER A 162 9.28 6.54 13.97
N GLN A 163 9.44 7.86 13.99
CA GLN A 163 8.61 8.79 14.76
C GLN A 163 7.62 9.55 13.87
N CYS A 164 7.71 9.40 12.55
CA CYS A 164 6.63 9.81 11.67
C CYS A 164 5.44 8.84 11.89
N ASN A 165 4.21 9.33 11.76
CA ASN A 165 3.00 8.50 11.85
C ASN A 165 2.87 7.62 10.59
N ILE A 166 3.86 6.76 10.33
CA ILE A 166 4.00 5.96 9.12
C ILE A 166 3.54 4.51 9.31
N SER A 167 3.24 4.10 10.54
CA SER A 167 2.74 2.76 10.85
C SER A 167 1.42 2.45 10.11
N ALA A 168 0.60 3.47 9.86
CA ALA A 168 -0.63 3.34 9.10
C ALA A 168 -0.40 2.77 7.70
N GLY A 169 0.71 3.09 7.06
CA GLY A 169 0.91 2.76 5.66
C GLY A 169 1.27 1.32 5.34
N MET A 170 1.96 0.66 6.26
CA MET A 170 2.43 -0.71 6.05
C MET A 170 1.28 -1.71 6.02
N SER A 171 0.22 -1.45 6.79
CA SER A 171 -0.89 -2.40 6.96
C SER A 171 -2.01 -2.22 5.94
N VAL A 172 -2.27 -1.00 5.44
CA VAL A 172 -3.43 -0.75 4.55
C VAL A 172 -3.35 -1.56 3.25
N PHE A 173 -2.17 -1.65 2.65
CA PHE A 173 -1.94 -2.35 1.38
C PHE A 173 -1.08 -3.59 1.50
N ALA A 174 -0.91 -4.12 2.72
CA ALA A 174 -0.23 -5.37 3.02
C ALA A 174 -0.63 -6.52 2.07
N ALA A 175 -1.94 -6.65 1.84
CA ALA A 175 -2.54 -7.69 1.00
C ALA A 175 -2.38 -7.44 -0.51
N SER A 176 -2.01 -6.21 -0.92
CA SER A 176 -1.80 -5.90 -2.33
C SER A 176 -0.54 -6.60 -2.87
N PRO A 177 -0.61 -7.23 -4.05
CA PRO A 177 0.56 -7.85 -4.68
C PRO A 177 1.59 -6.80 -5.14
N HIS A 178 1.13 -5.59 -5.43
CA HIS A 178 1.94 -4.52 -5.99
C HIS A 178 1.63 -3.22 -5.25
N TYR A 179 2.51 -2.82 -4.32
CA TYR A 179 2.38 -1.52 -3.70
C TYR A 179 3.71 -0.86 -3.39
N VAL A 180 3.66 0.46 -3.25
CA VAL A 180 4.76 1.27 -2.73
C VAL A 180 4.23 2.19 -1.64
N PHE A 181 5.00 2.32 -0.57
CA PHE A 181 4.78 3.28 0.48
C PHE A 181 5.91 4.32 0.44
N LEU A 182 5.53 5.56 0.20
CA LEU A 182 6.41 6.70 0.02
C LEU A 182 6.21 7.72 1.14
N PHE A 183 7.29 8.43 1.47
CA PHE A 183 7.24 9.63 2.28
C PHE A 183 7.68 10.83 1.42
N HIS A 184 6.81 11.83 1.31
CA HIS A 184 7.10 13.09 0.65
C HIS A 184 7.43 14.15 1.69
N ASP A 185 8.67 14.64 1.69
CA ASP A 185 9.06 15.78 2.53
C ASP A 185 8.59 17.10 1.90
N VAL A 186 7.56 17.73 2.47
CA VAL A 186 6.91 18.91 1.90
C VAL A 186 7.82 20.15 1.84
N TRP A 187 8.98 20.11 2.51
CA TRP A 187 9.97 21.20 2.49
C TRP A 187 11.00 21.04 1.38
N SER A 188 11.67 19.87 1.33
CA SER A 188 12.69 19.60 0.32
C SER A 188 12.14 19.04 -0.99
N GLN A 189 10.89 18.56 -1.00
CA GLN A 189 10.25 17.83 -2.09
C GLN A 189 10.95 16.50 -2.42
N GLU A 190 11.80 15.99 -1.52
CA GLU A 190 12.42 14.68 -1.64
C GLU A 190 11.40 13.56 -1.35
N LEU A 191 11.45 12.50 -2.15
CA LEU A 191 10.54 11.36 -2.08
C LEU A 191 11.29 10.09 -1.66
N PHE A 192 11.02 9.62 -0.44
CA PHE A 192 11.68 8.48 0.18
C PHE A 192 10.80 7.23 0.05
N ILE A 193 11.43 6.09 -0.21
CA ILE A 193 10.77 4.79 -0.26
C ILE A 193 10.79 4.19 1.15
N LEU A 194 9.63 4.15 1.78
CA LEU A 194 9.43 3.49 3.08
C LEU A 194 9.14 2.00 2.92
N GLN A 195 8.54 1.58 1.81
CA GLN A 195 8.35 0.18 1.47
C GLN A 195 8.06 0.03 -0.02
N ALA A 196 8.44 -1.09 -0.62
CA ALA A 196 8.08 -1.42 -2.00
C ALA A 196 7.93 -2.93 -2.16
N LYS A 197 6.86 -3.35 -2.84
CA LYS A 197 6.52 -4.76 -3.09
C LYS A 197 6.11 -4.98 -4.54
N GLY A 198 6.38 -6.17 -5.08
CA GLY A 198 6.03 -6.55 -6.45
C GLY A 198 6.71 -5.64 -7.47
N SER A 199 5.96 -5.19 -8.48
CA SER A 199 6.45 -4.29 -9.54
C SER A 199 7.16 -3.03 -9.03
N PHE A 200 6.74 -2.50 -7.88
CA PHE A 200 7.34 -1.30 -7.31
C PHE A 200 8.72 -1.53 -6.68
N ALA A 201 9.12 -2.79 -6.43
CA ALA A 201 10.47 -3.10 -5.97
C ALA A 201 11.55 -2.61 -6.97
N SER A 202 11.19 -2.44 -8.24
CA SER A 202 12.05 -1.85 -9.28
C SER A 202 12.49 -0.39 -8.99
N LEU A 203 11.81 0.30 -8.07
CA LEU A 203 12.20 1.65 -7.62
C LEU A 203 13.36 1.64 -6.63
N LEU A 204 13.64 0.51 -5.99
CA LEU A 204 14.75 0.38 -5.06
C LEU A 204 16.09 0.39 -5.81
N PRO A 205 17.18 0.88 -5.19
CA PRO A 205 18.51 0.81 -5.80
C PRO A 205 18.86 -0.64 -6.18
N LYS A 206 19.56 -0.84 -7.31
CA LYS A 206 19.91 -2.18 -7.78
C LYS A 206 20.64 -2.97 -6.69
N GLY A 207 20.21 -4.23 -6.48
CA GLY A 207 20.75 -5.11 -5.44
C GLY A 207 20.31 -4.76 -4.01
N SER A 208 19.46 -3.76 -3.84
CA SER A 208 18.85 -3.44 -2.56
C SER A 208 17.51 -4.15 -2.43
N TYR A 209 17.25 -4.69 -1.26
CA TYR A 209 15.95 -5.18 -0.84
C TYR A 209 15.38 -4.24 0.21
N PHE A 210 14.07 -4.31 0.42
CA PHE A 210 13.45 -3.57 1.51
C PHE A 210 14.00 -4.05 2.86
N LYS A 211 14.62 -3.14 3.61
CA LYS A 211 14.99 -3.35 5.01
C LYS A 211 13.92 -2.73 5.88
N SER A 212 13.33 -3.53 6.76
CA SER A 212 12.41 -3.02 7.78
C SER A 212 13.08 -1.87 8.53
N PHE A 213 12.42 -0.71 8.53
CA PHE A 213 12.92 0.45 9.24
C PHE A 213 12.52 0.35 10.72
N GLY A 214 13.48 0.58 11.61
CA GLY A 214 13.29 0.52 13.06
C GLY A 214 13.57 1.88 13.71
N SER A 215 13.56 1.91 15.03
CA SER A 215 13.82 3.12 15.82
C SER A 215 15.17 3.80 15.53
N GLY A 216 16.14 3.07 14.98
CA GLY A 216 17.46 3.58 14.59
C GLY A 216 17.60 3.99 13.12
N THR A 217 16.58 3.80 12.27
CA THR A 217 16.68 4.12 10.85
C THR A 217 16.71 5.63 10.63
N ARG A 218 17.63 6.12 9.79
CA ARG A 218 17.72 7.52 9.40
C ARG A 218 17.19 7.72 7.97
N TRP A 219 16.79 8.94 7.64
CA TRP A 219 16.36 9.30 6.28
C TRP A 219 17.42 8.99 5.21
N SER A 220 18.70 9.10 5.55
CA SER A 220 19.83 8.77 4.66
C SER A 220 19.95 7.28 4.34
N ASP A 221 19.36 6.42 5.16
CA ASP A 221 19.43 4.97 5.01
C ASP A 221 18.32 4.46 4.07
N LEU A 222 17.36 5.31 3.71
CA LEU A 222 16.22 5.00 2.85
C LEU A 222 16.54 5.29 1.37
N GLY A 223 16.01 4.44 0.48
CA GLY A 223 16.05 4.70 -0.95
C GLY A 223 15.24 5.94 -1.32
N GLN A 224 15.70 6.70 -2.31
CA GLN A 224 14.97 7.84 -2.86
C GLN A 224 14.50 7.56 -4.29
N THR A 225 13.37 8.15 -4.67
CA THR A 225 12.83 8.09 -6.02
C THR A 225 12.27 9.44 -6.45
N THR A 226 11.66 9.50 -7.63
CA THR A 226 10.94 10.67 -8.14
C THR A 226 9.59 10.24 -8.68
N TYR A 227 8.64 11.16 -8.75
CA TYR A 227 7.35 10.89 -9.41
C TYR A 227 7.55 10.45 -10.88
N ALA A 228 8.52 11.01 -11.60
CA ALA A 228 8.82 10.57 -12.97
C ALA A 228 9.24 9.09 -13.04
N LYS A 229 10.06 8.62 -12.10
CA LYS A 229 10.41 7.19 -12.00
C LYS A 229 9.21 6.35 -11.61
N LEU A 230 8.40 6.82 -10.66
CA LEU A 230 7.14 6.15 -10.28
C LEU A 230 6.24 5.94 -11.50
N MET A 231 6.03 6.96 -12.34
CA MET A 231 5.20 6.88 -13.55
C MET A 231 5.74 5.92 -14.63
N SER A 232 7.01 5.52 -14.54
CA SER A 232 7.62 4.52 -15.44
C SER A 232 7.56 3.08 -14.91
N VAL A 233 7.09 2.87 -13.68
CA VAL A 233 6.92 1.52 -13.13
C VAL A 233 5.87 0.79 -13.94
N ARG A 234 6.15 -0.47 -14.26
CA ARG A 234 5.24 -1.37 -14.98
C ARG A 234 4.54 -2.29 -14.00
N VAL A 235 3.22 -2.19 -13.89
CA VAL A 235 2.39 -2.99 -12.98
C VAL A 235 1.46 -3.89 -13.79
N ALA A 236 1.07 -5.03 -13.20
CA ALA A 236 0.02 -5.87 -13.77
C ALA A 236 -1.34 -5.20 -13.57
N SER A 237 -2.31 -5.57 -14.42
CA SER A 237 -3.70 -5.16 -14.22
C SER A 237 -4.24 -5.64 -12.87
N PRO A 238 -5.22 -4.92 -12.28
CA PRO A 238 -5.90 -5.37 -11.08
C PRO A 238 -6.42 -6.80 -11.21
N ILE A 239 -6.28 -7.58 -10.15
CA ILE A 239 -6.82 -8.95 -10.07
C ILE A 239 -7.99 -8.98 -9.10
N GLN A 240 -9.04 -9.71 -9.44
CA GLN A 240 -10.17 -9.89 -8.54
C GLN A 240 -9.81 -10.97 -7.50
N LEU A 241 -9.74 -10.58 -6.23
CA LEU A 241 -9.50 -11.50 -5.12
C LEU A 241 -10.75 -11.59 -4.24
N LEU A 242 -11.06 -12.77 -3.73
CA LEU A 242 -12.00 -12.93 -2.63
C LEU A 242 -11.42 -12.33 -1.35
N LYS A 243 -12.28 -12.07 -0.36
CA LYS A 243 -11.90 -11.45 0.92
C LYS A 243 -10.68 -12.15 1.54
N ASP A 244 -10.71 -13.47 1.58
CA ASP A 244 -9.69 -14.27 2.26
C ASP A 244 -8.56 -14.73 1.34
N GLU A 245 -8.58 -14.33 0.07
CA GLU A 245 -7.54 -14.64 -0.89
C GLU A 245 -6.41 -13.59 -0.87
N VAL A 246 -5.19 -14.06 -1.05
CA VAL A 246 -3.98 -13.25 -1.20
C VAL A 246 -3.20 -13.68 -2.43
N ALA A 247 -2.70 -12.72 -3.19
CA ALA A 247 -1.78 -13.01 -4.28
C ALA A 247 -0.35 -13.10 -3.75
N LEU A 248 0.25 -14.28 -3.90
CA LEU A 248 1.61 -14.56 -3.49
C LEU A 248 2.62 -14.02 -4.51
N PRO A 249 3.89 -13.80 -4.12
CA PRO A 249 4.92 -13.27 -5.01
C PRO A 249 5.14 -14.10 -6.30
N ASN A 250 4.87 -15.40 -6.27
CA ASN A 250 4.97 -16.29 -7.43
C ASN A 250 3.75 -16.20 -8.38
N GLY A 251 2.82 -15.27 -8.15
CA GLY A 251 1.60 -15.10 -8.94
C GLY A 251 0.47 -16.07 -8.57
N LYS A 252 0.68 -16.99 -7.62
CA LYS A 252 -0.37 -17.90 -7.14
C LYS A 252 -1.33 -17.15 -6.21
N ILE A 253 -2.63 -17.39 -6.38
CA ILE A 253 -3.65 -16.96 -5.41
C ILE A 253 -3.75 -18.03 -4.32
N PHE A 254 -3.69 -17.60 -3.06
CA PHE A 254 -3.77 -18.45 -1.89
C PHE A 254 -4.95 -18.04 -1.02
N ASP A 255 -5.81 -19.01 -0.68
CA ASP A 255 -6.92 -18.81 0.25
C ASP A 255 -6.45 -19.01 1.68
N MET A 256 -6.45 -17.92 2.46
CA MET A 256 -6.04 -17.91 3.86
C MET A 256 -6.92 -18.80 4.74
N THR A 257 -8.19 -19.05 4.37
CA THR A 257 -9.07 -19.92 5.17
C THR A 257 -8.58 -21.36 5.21
N SER A 258 -7.76 -21.77 4.24
CA SER A 258 -7.16 -23.11 4.22
C SER A 258 -6.21 -23.34 5.40
N ILE A 259 -5.58 -22.28 5.94
CA ILE A 259 -4.77 -22.37 7.16
C ILE A 259 -5.68 -22.68 8.36
N TYR A 260 -6.82 -21.98 8.46
CA TYR A 260 -7.73 -22.08 9.61
C TYR A 260 -8.51 -23.40 9.63
N ASN A 261 -8.78 -23.97 8.46
CA ASN A 261 -9.50 -25.23 8.31
C ASN A 261 -8.57 -26.46 8.23
N ASP A 262 -7.25 -26.28 8.34
CA ASP A 262 -6.21 -27.30 8.14
C ASP A 262 -6.37 -28.10 6.81
N SER A 263 -6.86 -27.43 5.76
CA SER A 263 -7.19 -28.07 4.47
C SER A 263 -6.08 -27.97 3.43
N ILE A 264 -4.91 -27.42 3.79
CA ILE A 264 -3.77 -27.25 2.87
C ILE A 264 -3.13 -28.61 2.56
N SER A 265 -3.03 -28.92 1.28
CA SER A 265 -2.39 -30.16 0.80
C SER A 265 -0.90 -30.22 1.14
N GLN A 266 -0.33 -31.43 1.26
CA GLN A 266 1.11 -31.60 1.55
C GLN A 266 2.01 -30.94 0.49
N GLN A 267 1.62 -31.02 -0.79
CA GLN A 267 2.35 -30.37 -1.88
C GLN A 267 2.37 -28.84 -1.73
N GLU A 268 1.25 -28.23 -1.37
CA GLU A 268 1.17 -26.79 -1.14
C GLU A 268 1.93 -26.35 0.10
N ARG A 269 1.91 -27.15 1.18
CA ARG A 269 2.74 -26.89 2.37
C ARG A 269 4.21 -26.80 2.00
N MET A 270 4.71 -27.79 1.24
CA MET A 270 6.10 -27.81 0.78
C MET A 270 6.46 -26.62 -0.10
N GLN A 271 5.55 -26.20 -0.99
CA GLN A 271 5.73 -25.02 -1.84
C GLN A 271 5.75 -23.70 -1.05
N LEU A 272 4.91 -23.56 -0.03
CA LEU A 272 4.90 -22.37 0.81
C LEU A 272 6.15 -22.31 1.69
N MET A 273 6.59 -23.45 2.23
CA MET A 273 7.80 -23.52 3.06
C MET A 273 9.08 -23.22 2.28
N SER A 274 9.12 -23.55 0.99
CA SER A 274 10.27 -23.22 0.14
C SER A 274 10.33 -21.75 -0.28
N SER A 275 9.28 -20.95 0.01
CA SER A 275 9.20 -19.53 -0.33
C SER A 275 9.01 -18.66 0.91
N TYR A 276 10.12 -18.14 1.43
CA TYR A 276 10.09 -17.19 2.55
C TYR A 276 9.28 -15.91 2.25
N SER A 277 9.30 -15.46 0.99
CA SER A 277 8.54 -14.28 0.52
C SER A 277 7.02 -14.52 0.54
N ALA A 278 6.57 -15.73 0.23
CA ALA A 278 5.17 -16.12 0.36
C ALA A 278 4.75 -16.17 1.83
N LEU A 279 5.55 -16.77 2.71
CA LEU A 279 5.26 -16.82 4.16
C LEU A 279 5.21 -15.44 4.80
N ASP A 280 6.11 -14.53 4.41
CA ASP A 280 6.10 -13.14 4.89
C ASP A 280 4.82 -12.41 4.46
N THR A 281 4.39 -12.59 3.21
CA THR A 281 3.11 -12.03 2.72
C THR A 281 1.93 -12.55 3.55
N ILE A 282 1.87 -13.86 3.79
CA ILE A 282 0.81 -14.49 4.60
C ILE A 282 0.82 -13.94 6.03
N LEU A 283 1.99 -13.82 6.65
CA LEU A 283 2.14 -13.29 8.02
C LEU A 283 1.69 -11.85 8.13
N VAL A 284 2.12 -10.99 7.21
CA VAL A 284 1.77 -9.56 7.19
C VAL A 284 0.26 -9.40 7.01
N VAL A 285 -0.36 -10.15 6.09
CA VAL A 285 -1.83 -10.11 5.93
C VAL A 285 -2.54 -10.62 7.19
N ALA A 286 -2.08 -11.72 7.79
CA ALA A 286 -2.65 -12.22 9.04
C ALA A 286 -2.52 -11.20 10.20
N GLU A 287 -1.42 -10.45 10.27
CA GLU A 287 -1.24 -9.38 11.25
C GLU A 287 -2.28 -8.27 11.08
N THR A 288 -2.50 -7.81 9.83
CA THR A 288 -3.53 -6.80 9.55
C THR A 288 -4.96 -7.23 9.89
N ARG A 289 -5.23 -8.54 9.82
CA ARG A 289 -6.52 -9.15 10.18
C ARG A 289 -6.67 -9.48 11.66
N GLY A 290 -5.60 -9.33 12.46
CA GLY A 290 -5.59 -9.76 13.86
C GLY A 290 -5.49 -11.27 14.06
N GLU A 291 -5.10 -12.02 13.02
CA GLU A 291 -5.03 -13.49 13.00
C GLU A 291 -3.58 -14.03 13.03
N SER A 292 -2.59 -13.14 13.24
CA SER A 292 -1.16 -13.49 13.18
C SER A 292 -0.75 -14.63 14.11
N PHE A 293 -1.42 -14.79 15.25
CA PHE A 293 -1.14 -15.88 16.19
C PHE A 293 -1.43 -17.25 15.58
N LEU A 294 -2.56 -17.42 14.90
CA LEU A 294 -2.96 -18.68 14.28
C LEU A 294 -2.00 -19.08 13.16
N VAL A 295 -1.62 -18.12 12.32
CA VAL A 295 -0.67 -18.35 11.23
C VAL A 295 0.73 -18.68 11.78
N LYS A 296 1.18 -18.02 12.85
CA LYS A 296 2.47 -18.35 13.50
C LYS A 296 2.48 -19.77 14.04
N LEU A 297 1.41 -20.20 14.72
CA LEU A 297 1.27 -21.58 15.19
C LEU A 297 1.29 -22.59 14.05
N TRP A 298 0.64 -22.27 12.94
CA TRP A 298 0.67 -23.11 11.74
C TRP A 298 2.07 -23.21 11.12
N ILE A 299 2.80 -22.09 10.99
CA ILE A 299 4.19 -22.11 10.52
C ILE A 299 5.08 -22.93 11.46
N GLU A 300 4.87 -22.83 12.77
CA GLU A 300 5.60 -23.65 13.75
C GLU A 300 5.27 -25.14 13.64
N SER A 301 4.01 -25.52 13.41
CA SER A 301 3.62 -26.93 13.24
C SER A 301 4.23 -27.54 11.98
N LEU A 302 4.32 -26.76 10.90
CA LEU A 302 4.99 -27.16 9.67
C LEU A 302 6.48 -27.45 9.88
N ARG A 303 7.18 -26.61 10.66
CA ARG A 303 8.60 -26.81 10.98
C ARG A 303 8.88 -28.05 11.85
N ARG A 304 7.89 -28.52 12.61
CA ARG A 304 8.02 -29.72 13.47
C ARG A 304 7.68 -31.02 12.74
N SER A 305 7.05 -30.93 11.57
CA SER A 305 6.57 -32.08 10.79
C SER A 305 7.57 -32.55 9.72
N ILE A 306 8.76 -31.94 9.67
CA ILE A 306 9.92 -32.29 8.85
C ILE A 306 11.04 -32.74 9.78
#